data_AF-A0A3D1UYI6-F1
#
_entry.id   AF-A0A3D1UYI6-F1
#
_cell.length_a   1.000
_cell.length_b   1.000
_cell.length_c   1.000
_cell.angle_alpha   90.00
_cell.angle_beta   90.00
_cell.angle_gamma   90.00
#
_symmetry.space_group_name_H-M   'P 1'
#
loop_
_entity.id
_entity.type
_entity.pdbx_description
1 polymer ?
#
loop_
_entity_poly.entity_id
_entity_poly.type
_entity_poly.pdbx_seq_one_letter_code
_entity_poly.pdbx_strand_id
1 'polypeptide(L)'
;MIIVIGGYLFGKDRSGDLRVTGLMAKYCKSVQRFLGIDGKMIVERKKNALVTGGTKYDVAAFAVLLLSFLDKNPGLIDEFVVFHDGISKKDQQLLNRILPSRFVRYSFPGGISGFPEIIKSYFTTMVFCKYECFRLLRDYRNVIWSDYDVVVAGDLSPLLDENSSGFRVMPDHKLQLKDMFNPLPVQLAETRYELNAPAVATPLFVFSDIMPNQEKYYQWCIEKTCEYVDFLYLPEQAVFTMLLQNFDIHYSKIPYFPYCVHPELDKEFCGDAVIFHSWGRPKFWSGLDFPLWLKYYHQWLALGGSPHREMGKVYPLWQTLKRNLKKHLREMLKRFHIGK
;
A
#
# COMPACT_ATOMS: atom_id res chain seq x y z
N MET A 1 -6.72 34.60 -42.34
CA MET A 1 -6.18 35.10 -41.06
C MET A 1 -6.52 34.07 -40.00
N ILE A 2 -5.52 33.37 -39.46
CA ILE A 2 -5.68 32.35 -38.42
C ILE A 2 -5.33 33.02 -37.10
N ILE A 3 -6.25 32.99 -36.13
CA ILE A 3 -6.05 33.56 -34.79
C ILE A 3 -5.98 32.38 -33.81
N VAL A 4 -4.96 32.37 -32.96
CA VAL A 4 -4.78 31.35 -31.91
C VAL A 4 -5.23 31.94 -30.58
N ILE A 5 -6.26 31.36 -29.98
CA ILE A 5 -6.72 31.69 -28.62
C ILE A 5 -6.92 30.37 -27.89
N GLY A 6 -6.26 30.21 -26.74
CA GLY A 6 -6.50 29.07 -25.83
C GLY A 6 -6.30 27.67 -26.43
N GLY A 7 -5.37 27.48 -27.37
CA GLY A 7 -5.06 26.17 -27.94
C GLY A 7 -5.97 25.68 -29.07
N TYR A 8 -6.89 26.52 -29.57
CA TYR A 8 -7.74 26.22 -30.71
C TYR A 8 -7.32 27.00 -31.96
N LEU A 9 -7.41 26.34 -33.13
CA LEU A 9 -7.25 26.97 -34.44
C LEU A 9 -8.61 27.47 -34.94
N PHE A 10 -8.72 28.77 -35.18
CA PHE A 10 -9.89 29.38 -35.78
C PHE A 10 -9.62 29.84 -37.21
N GLY A 11 -10.46 29.42 -38.15
CA GLY A 11 -10.49 29.91 -39.53
C GLY A 11 -11.76 30.72 -39.79
N LYS A 12 -11.68 31.75 -40.63
CA LYS A 12 -12.85 32.46 -41.16
C LYS A 12 -13.38 31.72 -42.40
N ASP A 13 -14.68 31.45 -42.43
CA ASP A 13 -15.35 30.99 -43.65
C ASP A 13 -15.69 32.16 -44.60
N ARG A 14 -16.30 31.86 -45.75
CA ARG A 14 -16.63 32.86 -46.78
C ARG A 14 -17.69 33.89 -46.33
N SER A 15 -18.35 33.67 -45.19
CA SER A 15 -19.25 34.63 -44.52
C SER A 15 -18.55 35.51 -43.47
N GLY A 16 -17.28 35.25 -43.16
CA GLY A 16 -16.48 36.06 -42.23
C GLY A 16 -16.54 35.61 -40.76
N ASP A 17 -17.26 34.54 -40.45
CA ASP A 17 -17.41 33.98 -39.11
C ASP A 17 -16.25 33.04 -38.74
N LEU A 18 -15.78 33.15 -37.49
CA LEU A 18 -14.71 32.31 -36.94
C LEU A 18 -15.27 30.94 -36.52
N ARG A 19 -14.83 29.87 -37.19
CA ARG A 19 -15.14 28.49 -36.81
C ARG A 19 -13.88 27.74 -36.38
N VAL A 20 -14.04 26.83 -35.42
CA VAL A 20 -12.97 25.92 -34.96
C VAL A 20 -12.71 24.90 -36.07
N THR A 21 -11.52 24.91 -36.67
CA THR A 21 -11.18 24.07 -37.83
C THR A 21 -10.30 22.87 -37.52
N GLY A 22 -9.94 22.64 -36.25
CA GLY A 22 -9.19 21.44 -35.84
C GLY A 22 -8.62 21.51 -34.42
N LEU A 23 -8.55 20.35 -33.76
CA LEU A 23 -8.00 20.17 -32.42
C LEU A 23 -6.51 19.77 -32.52
N MET A 24 -5.59 20.64 -32.09
CA MET A 24 -4.20 20.24 -31.86
C MET A 24 -4.08 19.66 -30.45
N ALA A 25 -4.22 18.33 -30.36
CA ALA A 25 -4.08 17.60 -29.10
C ALA A 25 -2.61 17.57 -28.66
N LYS A 26 -2.25 18.50 -27.75
CA LYS A 26 -1.03 18.37 -26.94
C LYS A 26 -1.42 18.20 -25.48
N TYR A 27 -1.29 16.95 -25.02
CA TYR A 27 -1.11 16.49 -23.64
C TYR A 27 -2.10 16.94 -22.54
N CYS A 28 -3.03 16.03 -22.19
CA CYS A 28 -3.36 15.71 -20.79
C CYS A 28 -4.06 14.33 -20.77
N LYS A 29 -3.37 13.30 -20.28
CA LYS A 29 -3.72 11.88 -20.50
C LYS A 29 -4.44 11.21 -19.31
N SER A 30 -5.18 11.96 -18.48
CA SER A 30 -5.81 11.40 -17.26
C SER A 30 -7.27 11.79 -17.01
N VAL A 31 -8.02 12.21 -18.04
CA VAL A 31 -9.44 12.59 -17.88
C VAL A 31 -10.34 11.80 -18.83
N GLN A 32 -11.26 11.00 -18.30
CA GLN A 32 -12.44 10.57 -19.04
C GLN A 32 -13.42 11.75 -19.07
N ARG A 33 -13.79 12.21 -20.28
CA ARG A 33 -14.65 13.38 -20.48
C ARG A 33 -16.05 12.90 -20.88
N PHE A 34 -17.06 13.30 -20.11
CA PHE A 34 -18.46 13.15 -20.48
C PHE A 34 -19.12 14.54 -20.58
N LEU A 35 -20.04 14.70 -21.53
CA LEU A 35 -20.88 15.89 -21.63
C LEU A 35 -22.06 15.73 -20.68
N GLY A 36 -22.17 16.62 -19.69
CA GLY A 36 -23.37 16.71 -18.85
C GLY A 36 -24.57 17.26 -19.62
N ILE A 37 -25.78 17.06 -19.09
CA ILE A 37 -27.07 17.49 -19.68
C ILE A 37 -27.11 19.02 -19.94
N ASP A 38 -26.30 19.79 -19.21
CA ASP A 38 -26.19 21.25 -19.34
C ASP A 38 -25.00 21.71 -20.22
N GLY A 39 -24.38 20.81 -20.99
CA GLY A 39 -23.21 21.13 -21.83
C GLY A 39 -21.91 21.42 -21.07
N LYS A 40 -21.90 21.31 -19.74
CA LYS A 40 -20.68 21.39 -18.92
C LYS A 40 -19.90 20.07 -19.03
N MET A 41 -18.60 20.16 -19.33
CA MET A 41 -17.70 19.01 -19.26
C MET A 41 -17.61 18.52 -17.82
N ILE A 42 -18.01 17.26 -17.58
CA ILE A 42 -17.76 16.58 -16.32
C ILE A 42 -16.43 15.84 -16.49
N VAL A 43 -15.41 16.32 -15.77
CA VAL A 43 -14.11 15.66 -15.63
C VAL A 43 -14.28 14.69 -14.46
N GLU A 44 -14.48 13.40 -14.75
CA GLU A 44 -14.53 12.41 -13.67
C GLU A 44 -13.11 12.18 -13.15
N ARG A 45 -12.88 12.51 -11.88
CA ARG A 45 -11.59 12.27 -11.23
C ARG A 45 -11.44 10.76 -11.07
N LYS A 46 -10.42 10.18 -11.69
CA LYS A 46 -10.01 8.81 -11.38
C LYS A 46 -9.66 8.68 -9.88
N LYS A 47 -10.12 7.58 -9.29
CA LYS A 47 -10.06 7.27 -7.85
C LYS A 47 -8.65 6.98 -7.33
N ASN A 48 -8.43 7.14 -6.04
CA ASN A 48 -7.23 6.69 -5.32
C ASN A 48 -7.56 5.42 -4.51
N ALA A 49 -6.67 4.43 -4.52
CA ALA A 49 -6.80 3.23 -3.70
C ALA A 49 -5.69 3.11 -2.67
N LEU A 50 -6.04 2.69 -1.45
CA LEU A 50 -5.11 2.06 -0.52
C LEU A 50 -5.18 0.55 -0.73
N VAL A 51 -4.03 -0.09 -0.87
CA VAL A 51 -3.90 -1.50 -1.21
C VAL A 51 -3.01 -2.20 -0.18
N THR A 52 -3.44 -3.36 0.26
CA THR A 52 -2.65 -4.26 1.10
C THR A 52 -2.95 -5.71 0.74
N GLY A 53 -2.15 -6.64 1.25
CA GLY A 53 -2.44 -8.06 1.13
C GLY A 53 -1.80 -8.90 2.22
N GLY A 54 -2.41 -10.03 2.51
CA GLY A 54 -1.94 -10.99 3.49
C GLY A 54 -2.91 -12.14 3.67
N THR A 55 -2.79 -12.88 4.76
CA THR A 55 -3.63 -14.03 5.03
C THR A 55 -4.93 -13.63 5.72
N LYS A 56 -5.87 -14.58 5.80
CA LYS A 56 -7.11 -14.44 6.57
C LYS A 56 -6.90 -14.14 8.05
N TYR A 57 -5.71 -14.39 8.59
CA TYR A 57 -5.38 -14.15 9.99
C TYR A 57 -4.97 -12.70 10.27
N ASP A 58 -4.65 -11.94 9.23
CA ASP A 58 -4.09 -10.57 9.32
C ASP A 58 -5.19 -9.49 9.27
N VAL A 59 -6.47 -9.90 9.25
CA VAL A 59 -7.62 -8.99 9.08
C VAL A 59 -7.70 -7.87 10.13
N ALA A 60 -7.29 -8.16 11.36
CA ALA A 60 -7.22 -7.13 12.40
C ALA A 60 -6.13 -6.08 12.10
N ALA A 61 -5.01 -6.49 11.49
CA ALA A 61 -3.96 -5.57 11.08
C ALA A 61 -4.41 -4.74 9.86
N PHE A 62 -5.10 -5.34 8.89
CA PHE A 62 -5.73 -4.57 7.79
C PHE A 62 -6.70 -3.50 8.31
N ALA A 63 -7.50 -3.83 9.33
CA ALA A 63 -8.41 -2.88 9.94
C ALA A 63 -7.67 -1.75 10.67
N VAL A 64 -6.58 -2.05 11.38
CA VAL A 64 -5.74 -1.03 12.03
C VAL A 64 -5.11 -0.11 11.00
N LEU A 65 -4.56 -0.66 9.92
CA LEU A 65 -4.05 0.12 8.78
C LEU A 65 -5.14 1.07 8.26
N LEU A 66 -6.31 0.55 7.90
CA LEU A 66 -7.40 1.36 7.34
C LEU A 66 -7.87 2.46 8.30
N LEU A 67 -8.13 2.12 9.58
CA LEU A 67 -8.62 3.07 10.57
C LEU A 67 -7.59 4.16 10.88
N SER A 68 -6.32 3.78 11.05
CA SER A 68 -5.24 4.74 11.30
C SER A 68 -4.99 5.65 10.09
N PHE A 69 -5.05 5.08 8.88
CA PHE A 69 -4.93 5.84 7.63
C PHE A 69 -6.04 6.89 7.54
N LEU A 70 -7.31 6.50 7.72
CA LEU A 70 -8.46 7.40 7.61
C LEU A 70 -8.50 8.48 8.72
N ASP A 71 -8.03 8.16 9.94
CA ASP A 71 -7.89 9.16 11.02
C ASP A 71 -6.93 10.30 10.64
N LYS A 72 -5.89 9.98 9.86
CA LYS A 72 -4.84 10.94 9.48
C LYS A 72 -4.98 11.52 8.07
N ASN A 73 -5.69 10.82 7.19
CA ASN A 73 -5.78 11.12 5.76
C ASN A 73 -7.23 11.08 5.26
N PRO A 74 -8.16 11.84 5.88
CA PRO A 74 -9.57 11.80 5.50
C PRO A 74 -9.74 12.25 4.04
N GLY A 75 -10.40 11.40 3.23
CA GLY A 75 -10.67 11.67 1.83
C GLY A 75 -9.48 11.52 0.87
N LEU A 76 -8.33 11.03 1.34
CA LEU A 76 -7.18 10.79 0.48
C LEU A 76 -7.37 9.59 -0.46
N ILE A 77 -8.15 8.61 -0.01
CA ILE A 77 -8.48 7.37 -0.73
C ILE A 77 -9.98 7.20 -0.88
N ASP A 78 -10.39 6.59 -1.99
CA ASP A 78 -11.79 6.33 -2.33
C ASP A 78 -12.18 4.86 -2.09
N GLU A 79 -11.20 3.95 -2.17
CA GLU A 79 -11.42 2.51 -2.05
C GLU A 79 -10.25 1.82 -1.32
N PHE A 80 -10.55 0.81 -0.50
CA PHE A 80 -9.56 -0.06 0.12
C PHE A 80 -9.54 -1.44 -0.57
N VAL A 81 -8.43 -1.79 -1.19
CA VAL A 81 -8.28 -3.07 -1.91
C VAL A 81 -7.45 -4.02 -1.06
N VAL A 82 -7.99 -5.20 -0.78
CA VAL A 82 -7.34 -6.23 0.03
C VAL A 82 -7.20 -7.51 -0.77
N PHE A 83 -5.96 -7.89 -1.06
CA PHE A 83 -5.64 -9.22 -1.55
C PHE A 83 -5.56 -10.21 -0.39
N HIS A 84 -6.25 -11.35 -0.50
CA HIS A 84 -6.30 -12.31 0.61
C HIS A 84 -6.47 -13.77 0.20
N ASP A 85 -6.21 -14.69 1.13
CA ASP A 85 -6.38 -16.14 0.92
C ASP A 85 -7.69 -16.71 1.51
N GLY A 86 -8.44 -15.94 2.30
CA GLY A 86 -9.75 -16.38 2.80
C GLY A 86 -10.36 -15.59 3.96
N ILE A 87 -10.34 -14.25 3.93
CA ILE A 87 -11.00 -13.41 4.96
C ILE A 87 -12.50 -13.75 5.03
N SER A 88 -13.05 -13.78 6.25
CA SER A 88 -14.47 -14.09 6.47
C SER A 88 -15.41 -13.05 5.86
N LYS A 89 -16.61 -13.47 5.39
CA LYS A 89 -17.61 -12.53 4.86
C LYS A 89 -18.05 -11.48 5.88
N LYS A 90 -18.09 -11.84 7.16
CA LYS A 90 -18.37 -10.93 8.26
C LYS A 90 -17.34 -9.80 8.30
N ASP A 91 -16.04 -10.13 8.31
CA ASP A 91 -15.00 -9.10 8.40
C ASP A 91 -14.90 -8.27 7.11
N GLN A 92 -15.11 -8.89 5.94
CA GLN A 92 -15.23 -8.16 4.67
C GLN A 92 -16.35 -7.10 4.73
N GLN A 93 -17.52 -7.48 5.24
CA GLN A 93 -18.66 -6.56 5.39
C GLN A 93 -18.37 -5.44 6.40
N LEU A 94 -17.66 -5.73 7.49
CA LEU A 94 -17.28 -4.72 8.47
C LEU A 94 -16.32 -3.68 7.89
N LEU A 95 -15.26 -4.13 7.21
CA LEU A 95 -14.33 -3.25 6.52
C LEU A 95 -15.03 -2.40 5.45
N ASN A 96 -15.94 -3.01 4.67
CA ASN A 96 -16.72 -2.30 3.66
C ASN A 96 -17.67 -1.22 4.23
N ARG A 97 -18.04 -1.31 5.51
CA ARG A 97 -18.81 -0.25 6.20
C ARG A 97 -17.95 0.93 6.63
N ILE A 98 -16.63 0.74 6.79
CA ILE A 98 -15.68 1.80 7.15
C ILE A 98 -15.36 2.62 5.90
N LEU A 99 -14.99 1.95 4.80
CA LEU A 99 -14.72 2.54 3.50
C LEU A 99 -15.12 1.53 2.41
N PRO A 100 -15.63 1.96 1.24
CA PRO A 100 -15.80 1.05 0.10
C PRO A 100 -14.55 0.19 -0.10
N SER A 101 -14.73 -1.13 -0.08
CA SER A 101 -13.63 -2.08 -0.04
C SER A 101 -13.81 -3.19 -1.07
N ARG A 102 -12.71 -3.57 -1.73
CA ARG A 102 -12.65 -4.69 -2.67
C ARG A 102 -11.78 -5.80 -2.11
N PHE A 103 -12.35 -6.99 -2.03
CA PHE A 103 -11.67 -8.17 -1.53
C PHE A 103 -11.35 -9.10 -2.68
N VAL A 104 -10.07 -9.22 -3.01
CA VAL A 104 -9.58 -10.03 -4.12
C VAL A 104 -8.94 -11.29 -3.56
N ARG A 105 -9.55 -12.44 -3.83
CA ARG A 105 -8.91 -13.71 -3.48
C ARG A 105 -7.68 -13.88 -4.37
N TYR A 106 -6.53 -14.06 -3.75
CA TYR A 106 -5.25 -14.12 -4.45
C TYR A 106 -4.61 -15.50 -4.32
N SER A 107 -4.02 -15.93 -5.43
CA SER A 107 -3.07 -17.02 -5.52
C SER A 107 -2.02 -16.60 -6.54
N PHE A 108 -0.75 -16.74 -6.19
CA PHE A 108 0.31 -16.44 -7.14
C PHE A 108 0.15 -17.34 -8.39
N PRO A 109 0.11 -16.77 -9.60
CA PRO A 109 -0.17 -17.52 -10.82
C PRO A 109 1.00 -18.39 -11.28
N GLY A 110 2.21 -18.15 -10.77
CA GLY A 110 3.41 -18.92 -11.10
C GLY A 110 3.68 -20.12 -10.19
N GLY A 111 4.66 -20.94 -10.58
CA GLY A 111 5.14 -22.05 -9.76
C GLY A 111 6.00 -21.57 -8.59
N ILE A 112 5.77 -22.14 -7.40
CA ILE A 112 6.49 -21.78 -6.17
C ILE A 112 7.29 -22.94 -5.57
N SER A 113 7.35 -24.08 -6.28
CA SER A 113 7.98 -25.30 -5.79
C SER A 113 9.43 -25.07 -5.38
N GLY A 114 10.12 -24.20 -6.11
CA GLY A 114 11.53 -23.87 -5.90
C GLY A 114 11.85 -22.95 -4.72
N PHE A 115 10.87 -22.33 -4.06
CA PHE A 115 11.19 -21.40 -2.96
C PHE A 115 11.99 -22.11 -1.86
N PRO A 116 13.12 -21.51 -1.41
CA PRO A 116 13.87 -22.07 -0.29
C PRO A 116 12.98 -22.24 0.95
N GLU A 117 13.14 -23.34 1.67
CA GLU A 117 12.26 -23.66 2.81
C GLU A 117 12.29 -22.59 3.90
N ILE A 118 13.47 -21.98 4.12
CA ILE A 118 13.61 -20.86 5.04
C ILE A 118 12.72 -19.68 4.63
N ILE A 119 12.61 -19.39 3.33
CA ILE A 119 11.76 -18.31 2.81
C ILE A 119 10.28 -18.66 2.93
N LYS A 120 9.91 -19.93 2.70
CA LYS A 120 8.54 -20.42 2.95
C LYS A 120 8.11 -20.27 4.41
N SER A 121 9.06 -20.21 5.35
CA SER A 121 8.77 -19.99 6.78
C SER A 121 8.47 -18.52 7.13
N TYR A 122 8.98 -17.56 6.33
CA TYR A 122 8.81 -16.12 6.55
C TYR A 122 7.74 -15.51 5.64
N PHE A 123 7.62 -16.00 4.41
CA PHE A 123 6.77 -15.43 3.38
C PHE A 123 5.76 -16.44 2.87
N THR A 124 4.51 -15.99 2.77
CA THR A 124 3.52 -16.66 1.94
C THR A 124 3.57 -16.08 0.54
N THR A 125 2.99 -16.78 -0.44
CA THR A 125 2.86 -16.27 -1.81
C THR A 125 2.07 -14.98 -1.91
N MET A 126 1.35 -14.58 -0.85
CA MET A 126 0.68 -13.28 -0.76
C MET A 126 1.64 -12.10 -0.97
N VAL A 127 2.94 -12.25 -0.70
CA VAL A 127 3.90 -11.16 -0.93
C VAL A 127 3.91 -10.69 -2.40
N PHE A 128 3.60 -11.59 -3.35
CA PHE A 128 3.56 -11.27 -4.78
C PHE A 128 2.31 -10.55 -5.23
N CYS A 129 1.27 -10.43 -4.39
CA CYS A 129 0.09 -9.65 -4.78
C CYS A 129 0.42 -8.16 -4.96
N LYS A 130 1.58 -7.69 -4.48
CA LYS A 130 2.14 -6.37 -4.80
C LYS A 130 2.18 -6.10 -6.31
N TYR A 131 2.45 -7.12 -7.14
CA TYR A 131 2.47 -6.96 -8.60
C TYR A 131 1.11 -6.61 -9.20
N GLU A 132 0.01 -7.03 -8.57
CA GLU A 132 -1.35 -6.69 -9.03
C GLU A 132 -1.61 -5.17 -8.98
N CYS A 133 -0.82 -4.42 -8.21
CA CYS A 133 -0.90 -2.95 -8.19
C CYS A 133 -0.72 -2.32 -9.57
N PHE A 134 0.05 -2.95 -10.47
CA PHE A 134 0.15 -2.51 -11.86
C PHE A 134 -1.20 -2.57 -12.57
N ARG A 135 -1.94 -3.67 -12.40
CA ARG A 135 -3.23 -3.87 -13.08
C ARG A 135 -4.34 -3.00 -12.49
N LEU A 136 -4.24 -2.68 -11.20
CA LEU A 136 -5.19 -1.77 -10.53
C LEU A 136 -5.17 -0.35 -11.12
N LEU A 137 -4.07 0.11 -11.74
CA LEU A 137 -3.99 1.42 -12.39
C LEU A 137 -4.94 1.61 -13.60
N ARG A 138 -5.58 0.53 -14.07
CA ARG A 138 -6.70 0.62 -15.02
C ARG A 138 -7.93 1.30 -14.39
N ASP A 139 -8.13 1.09 -13.10
CA ASP A 139 -9.29 1.56 -12.34
C ASP A 139 -8.98 2.84 -11.53
N TYR A 140 -7.72 3.02 -11.13
CA TYR A 140 -7.31 4.08 -10.21
C TYR A 140 -6.29 5.03 -10.83
N ARG A 141 -6.35 6.30 -10.43
CA ARG A 141 -5.30 7.30 -10.67
C ARG A 141 -4.05 6.97 -9.89
N ASN A 142 -4.20 6.67 -8.61
CA ASN A 142 -3.10 6.33 -7.72
C ASN A 142 -3.42 5.05 -6.95
N VAL A 143 -2.44 4.17 -6.85
CA VAL A 143 -2.45 2.95 -6.06
C VAL A 143 -1.36 3.09 -5.01
N ILE A 144 -1.77 3.20 -3.74
CA ILE A 144 -0.88 3.29 -2.58
C ILE A 144 -0.80 1.88 -1.99
N TRP A 145 0.32 1.19 -2.16
CA TRP A 145 0.55 -0.05 -1.41
C TRP A 145 1.11 0.28 -0.04
N SER A 146 0.61 -0.39 1.00
CA SER A 146 1.23 -0.46 2.31
C SER A 146 1.25 -1.91 2.79
N ASP A 147 2.33 -2.32 3.43
CA ASP A 147 2.31 -3.52 4.27
C ASP A 147 1.29 -3.32 5.42
N TYR A 148 0.76 -4.42 5.96
CA TYR A 148 -0.34 -4.38 6.92
C TYR A 148 0.09 -4.25 8.38
N ASP A 149 1.35 -4.55 8.67
CA ASP A 149 1.98 -4.47 9.98
C ASP A 149 2.48 -3.06 10.29
N VAL A 150 1.67 -2.08 9.92
CA VAL A 150 1.94 -0.65 10.09
C VAL A 150 0.84 0.06 10.86
N VAL A 151 1.13 1.25 11.34
CA VAL A 151 0.14 2.21 11.84
C VAL A 151 0.50 3.61 11.37
N VAL A 152 -0.47 4.29 10.75
CA VAL A 152 -0.30 5.63 10.21
C VAL A 152 -0.52 6.66 11.32
N ALA A 153 0.47 7.55 11.48
CA ALA A 153 0.50 8.57 12.52
C ALA A 153 0.42 10.00 11.96
N GLY A 154 0.70 10.19 10.65
CA GLY A 154 0.70 11.51 10.01
C GLY A 154 0.08 11.54 8.61
N ASP A 155 0.23 12.70 7.97
CA ASP A 155 -0.28 12.97 6.62
C ASP A 155 0.58 12.31 5.54
N LEU A 156 -0.09 11.62 4.62
CA LEU A 156 0.46 10.89 3.48
C LEU A 156 0.10 11.57 2.15
N SER A 157 -0.63 12.69 2.17
CA SER A 157 -0.93 13.47 0.97
C SER A 157 0.30 13.85 0.14
N PRO A 158 1.49 14.14 0.71
CA PRO A 158 2.68 14.45 -0.09
C PRO A 158 3.17 13.28 -0.96
N LEU A 159 2.79 12.03 -0.63
CA LEU A 159 3.14 10.88 -1.47
C LEU A 159 2.38 10.87 -2.80
N LEU A 160 1.26 11.62 -2.89
CA LEU A 160 0.46 11.76 -4.11
C LEU A 160 0.82 12.98 -4.95
N ASP A 161 1.83 13.76 -4.55
CA ASP A 161 2.36 14.84 -5.36
C ASP A 161 2.84 14.32 -6.73
N GLU A 162 2.75 15.20 -7.73
CA GLU A 162 3.08 14.88 -9.11
C GLU A 162 4.47 14.23 -9.21
N ASN A 163 4.49 13.07 -9.85
CA ASN A 163 5.70 12.36 -10.23
C ASN A 163 5.65 12.14 -11.74
N SER A 164 6.80 12.18 -12.41
CA SER A 164 6.86 12.14 -13.87
C SER A 164 6.86 10.72 -14.44
N SER A 165 7.18 9.71 -13.62
CA SER A 165 7.36 8.33 -14.09
C SER A 165 6.20 7.38 -13.78
N GLY A 166 5.28 7.77 -12.91
CA GLY A 166 4.27 6.88 -12.35
C GLY A 166 4.79 5.97 -11.24
N PHE A 167 6.07 6.07 -10.87
CA PHE A 167 6.71 5.24 -9.85
C PHE A 167 7.21 6.11 -8.69
N ARG A 168 6.73 5.78 -7.49
CA ARG A 168 7.28 6.29 -6.24
C ARG A 168 7.55 5.12 -5.29
N VAL A 169 8.83 4.85 -5.02
CA VAL A 169 9.28 3.69 -4.23
C VAL A 169 10.35 4.11 -3.21
N MET A 170 10.58 3.26 -2.21
CA MET A 170 11.57 3.50 -1.16
C MET A 170 12.92 2.87 -1.54
N PRO A 171 13.99 3.64 -1.74
CA PRO A 171 15.33 3.06 -1.83
C PRO A 171 15.71 2.37 -0.51
N ASP A 172 16.31 1.19 -0.62
CA ASP A 172 16.98 0.56 0.51
C ASP A 172 18.38 1.17 0.66
N HIS A 173 18.70 1.62 1.88
CA HIS A 173 19.98 2.27 2.18
C HIS A 173 21.00 1.31 2.79
N LYS A 174 20.61 0.07 3.10
CA LYS A 174 21.44 -0.97 3.71
C LYS A 174 21.73 -2.11 2.74
N LEU A 175 20.78 -2.43 1.86
CA LEU A 175 20.86 -3.58 0.97
C LEU A 175 21.08 -3.17 -0.49
N GLN A 176 21.88 -3.96 -1.18
CA GLN A 176 22.12 -3.91 -2.62
C GLN A 176 21.32 -5.01 -3.33
N LEU A 177 21.19 -4.92 -4.65
CA LEU A 177 20.45 -5.94 -5.43
C LEU A 177 20.95 -7.38 -5.14
N LYS A 178 22.26 -7.59 -5.03
CA LYS A 178 22.83 -8.92 -4.73
C LYS A 178 22.37 -9.51 -3.39
N ASP A 179 22.09 -8.67 -2.40
CA ASP A 179 21.72 -9.10 -1.04
C ASP A 179 20.27 -9.62 -0.98
N MET A 180 19.50 -9.41 -2.05
CA MET A 180 18.13 -9.91 -2.19
C MET A 180 18.08 -11.39 -2.65
N PHE A 181 19.25 -12.01 -2.86
CA PHE A 181 19.41 -13.40 -3.27
C PHE A 181 20.27 -14.19 -2.27
N ASN A 182 20.00 -15.48 -2.13
CA ASN A 182 20.81 -16.40 -1.34
C ASN A 182 20.68 -17.86 -1.83
N PRO A 183 21.70 -18.43 -2.52
CA PRO A 183 22.90 -17.75 -3.01
C PRO A 183 22.60 -16.81 -4.19
N LEU A 184 23.55 -15.94 -4.54
CA LEU A 184 23.47 -15.15 -5.76
C LEU A 184 23.51 -16.08 -7.00
N PRO A 185 22.52 -16.03 -7.92
CA PRO A 185 22.56 -16.82 -9.15
C PRO A 185 23.77 -16.43 -10.01
N VAL A 186 24.53 -17.43 -10.46
CA VAL A 186 25.70 -17.21 -11.33
C VAL A 186 25.31 -16.47 -12.62
N GLN A 187 24.12 -16.74 -13.16
CA GLN A 187 23.64 -16.09 -14.37
C GLN A 187 23.46 -14.58 -14.19
N LEU A 188 23.24 -14.08 -12.97
CA LEU A 188 23.13 -12.64 -12.73
C LEU A 188 24.48 -11.92 -12.81
N ALA A 189 25.59 -12.61 -12.52
CA ALA A 189 26.92 -12.02 -12.59
C ALA A 189 27.34 -11.63 -14.02
N GLU A 190 26.73 -12.25 -15.02
CA GLU A 190 27.01 -12.03 -16.45
C GLU A 190 25.95 -11.16 -17.14
N THR A 191 25.01 -10.60 -16.38
CA THR A 191 23.94 -9.77 -16.92
C THR A 191 24.26 -8.28 -16.87
N ARG A 192 23.37 -7.48 -17.46
CA ARG A 192 23.38 -6.01 -17.37
C ARG A 192 22.97 -5.44 -16.00
N TYR A 193 22.69 -6.27 -15.01
CA TYR A 193 22.22 -5.78 -13.71
C TYR A 193 23.39 -5.29 -12.87
N GLU A 194 23.23 -4.09 -12.33
CA GLU A 194 24.16 -3.50 -11.37
C GLU A 194 23.90 -4.10 -9.99
N LEU A 195 24.59 -5.21 -9.69
CA LEU A 195 24.40 -6.00 -8.47
C LEU A 195 24.74 -5.25 -7.18
N ASN A 196 25.60 -4.23 -7.27
CA ASN A 196 25.99 -3.36 -6.16
C ASN A 196 25.15 -2.07 -6.10
N ALA A 197 24.20 -1.87 -7.02
CA ALA A 197 23.30 -0.73 -6.92
C ALA A 197 22.37 -0.89 -5.69
N PRO A 198 21.94 0.23 -5.08
CA PRO A 198 20.96 0.20 -4.00
C PRO A 198 19.70 -0.55 -4.44
N ALA A 199 19.19 -1.42 -3.57
CA ALA A 199 17.92 -2.07 -3.80
C ALA A 199 16.74 -1.12 -3.52
N VAL A 200 15.52 -1.59 -3.74
CA VAL A 200 14.32 -0.91 -3.25
C VAL A 200 13.60 -1.76 -2.22
N ALA A 201 13.22 -1.12 -1.12
CA ALA A 201 12.31 -1.69 -0.14
C ALA A 201 10.87 -1.50 -0.62
N THR A 202 9.99 -2.45 -0.29
CA THR A 202 8.58 -2.41 -0.72
C THR A 202 7.55 -2.34 0.41
N PRO A 203 7.83 -1.78 1.61
CA PRO A 203 6.81 -1.67 2.66
C PRO A 203 5.75 -0.61 2.31
N LEU A 204 6.11 0.34 1.45
CA LEU A 204 5.26 1.42 0.98
C LEU A 204 5.70 1.79 -0.44
N PHE A 205 4.75 1.92 -1.35
CA PHE A 205 4.99 2.54 -2.65
C PHE A 205 3.71 3.19 -3.18
N VAL A 206 3.88 4.14 -4.10
CA VAL A 206 2.76 4.75 -4.83
C VAL A 206 3.01 4.58 -6.32
N PHE A 207 2.05 3.97 -6.99
CA PHE A 207 1.99 3.91 -8.43
C PHE A 207 0.88 4.81 -8.95
N SER A 208 1.07 5.44 -10.10
CA SER A 208 0.03 6.25 -10.73
C SER A 208 -0.22 5.89 -12.19
N ASP A 209 -1.39 6.25 -12.70
CA ASP A 209 -1.92 5.80 -13.99
C ASP A 209 -1.17 6.34 -15.21
N ILE A 210 -0.29 7.32 -15.01
CA ILE A 210 0.67 7.77 -16.02
C ILE A 210 1.75 6.73 -16.30
N MET A 211 1.91 5.73 -15.42
CA MET A 211 2.85 4.63 -15.57
C MET A 211 2.60 3.91 -16.90
N PRO A 212 3.61 3.80 -17.78
CA PRO A 212 3.47 3.08 -19.03
C PRO A 212 3.50 1.57 -18.78
N ASN A 213 3.10 0.78 -19.78
CA ASN A 213 3.41 -0.66 -19.84
C ASN A 213 2.98 -1.49 -18.61
N GLN A 214 1.94 -1.07 -17.88
CA GLN A 214 1.48 -1.67 -16.62
C GLN A 214 1.34 -3.21 -16.70
N GLU A 215 0.65 -3.71 -17.72
CA GLU A 215 0.47 -5.15 -17.92
C GLU A 215 1.80 -5.87 -18.20
N LYS A 216 2.70 -5.24 -18.94
CA LYS A 216 4.02 -5.81 -19.23
C LYS A 216 4.86 -5.92 -17.97
N TYR A 217 4.81 -4.93 -17.09
CA TYR A 217 5.52 -4.97 -15.80
C TYR A 217 4.96 -6.07 -14.90
N TYR A 218 3.64 -6.21 -14.83
CA TYR A 218 3.00 -7.31 -14.13
C TYR A 218 3.51 -8.68 -14.62
N GLN A 219 3.40 -8.96 -15.92
CA GLN A 219 3.82 -10.25 -16.48
C GLN A 219 5.30 -10.52 -16.26
N TRP A 220 6.14 -9.50 -16.49
CA TRP A 220 7.58 -9.61 -16.29
C TRP A 220 7.94 -9.93 -14.83
N CYS A 221 7.26 -9.32 -13.86
CA CYS A 221 7.46 -9.63 -12.44
C CYS A 221 7.10 -11.09 -12.12
N ILE A 222 6.01 -11.62 -12.68
CA ILE A 222 5.64 -13.04 -12.52
C ILE A 222 6.73 -13.94 -13.10
N GLU A 223 7.14 -13.68 -14.34
CA GLU A 223 8.16 -14.45 -15.06
C GLU A 223 9.49 -14.47 -14.28
N LYS A 224 9.97 -13.31 -13.83
CA LYS A 224 11.24 -13.21 -13.10
C LYS A 224 11.19 -13.77 -11.69
N THR A 225 10.03 -13.73 -11.04
CA THR A 225 9.85 -14.44 -9.77
C THR A 225 10.01 -15.94 -9.98
N CYS A 226 9.41 -16.51 -11.03
CA CYS A 226 9.53 -17.93 -11.36
C CYS A 226 10.96 -18.31 -11.79
N GLU A 227 11.61 -17.47 -12.58
CA GLU A 227 12.97 -17.71 -13.09
C GLU A 227 14.01 -17.82 -11.98
N TYR A 228 13.90 -16.97 -10.94
CA TYR A 228 14.87 -16.93 -9.85
C TYR A 228 14.37 -17.55 -8.56
N VAL A 229 13.24 -18.27 -8.59
CA VAL A 229 12.53 -18.75 -7.40
C VAL A 229 13.41 -19.49 -6.39
N ASP A 230 14.40 -20.24 -6.87
CA ASP A 230 15.34 -21.03 -6.05
C ASP A 230 16.37 -20.19 -5.30
N PHE A 231 16.54 -18.93 -5.68
CA PHE A 231 17.60 -18.04 -5.21
C PHE A 231 17.08 -16.84 -4.43
N LEU A 232 15.78 -16.54 -4.52
CA LEU A 232 15.22 -15.31 -3.94
C LEU A 232 15.20 -15.38 -2.41
N TYR A 233 15.83 -14.40 -1.76
CA TYR A 233 15.81 -14.23 -0.30
C TYR A 233 14.78 -13.18 0.15
N LEU A 234 14.72 -12.04 -0.56
CA LEU A 234 13.72 -10.99 -0.38
C LEU A 234 12.98 -10.81 -1.72
N PRO A 235 12.00 -11.67 -1.99
CA PRO A 235 11.67 -12.06 -3.35
C PRO A 235 11.03 -10.95 -4.17
N GLU A 236 10.05 -10.25 -3.61
CA GLU A 236 9.38 -9.15 -4.28
C GLU A 236 10.29 -7.92 -4.40
N GLN A 237 11.16 -7.68 -3.43
CA GLN A 237 12.12 -6.57 -3.46
C GLN A 237 13.20 -6.80 -4.53
N ALA A 238 13.71 -8.03 -4.64
CA ALA A 238 14.63 -8.42 -5.69
C ALA A 238 14.03 -8.11 -7.08
N VAL A 239 12.82 -8.61 -7.31
CA VAL A 239 12.14 -8.51 -8.61
C VAL A 239 11.78 -7.06 -8.94
N PHE A 240 11.29 -6.26 -7.98
CA PHE A 240 11.07 -4.83 -8.21
C PHE A 240 12.39 -4.09 -8.49
N THR A 241 13.47 -4.39 -7.76
CA THR A 241 14.78 -3.77 -8.01
C THR A 241 15.27 -4.10 -9.43
N MET A 242 15.16 -5.35 -9.85
CA MET A 242 15.52 -5.77 -11.21
C MET A 242 14.60 -5.12 -12.26
N LEU A 243 13.30 -4.99 -12.00
CA LEU A 243 12.35 -4.36 -12.91
C LEU A 243 12.79 -2.93 -13.25
N LEU A 244 13.17 -2.16 -12.22
CA LEU A 244 13.60 -0.77 -12.38
C LEU A 244 14.83 -0.67 -13.29
N GLN A 245 15.84 -1.52 -13.09
CA GLN A 245 17.03 -1.55 -13.94
C GLN A 245 16.72 -2.09 -15.35
N ASN A 246 15.87 -3.12 -15.46
CA ASN A 246 15.55 -3.76 -16.73
C ASN A 246 14.85 -2.79 -17.71
N PHE A 247 14.01 -1.92 -17.18
CA PHE A 247 13.21 -0.98 -17.99
C PHE A 247 13.70 0.46 -17.91
N ASP A 248 14.86 0.71 -17.29
CA ASP A 248 15.42 2.05 -17.08
C ASP A 248 14.40 3.02 -16.44
N ILE A 249 13.67 2.51 -15.45
CA ILE A 249 12.58 3.24 -14.81
C ILE A 249 13.17 4.23 -13.81
N HIS A 250 13.03 5.50 -14.13
CA HIS A 250 13.23 6.58 -13.19
C HIS A 250 12.09 6.58 -12.17
N TYR A 251 12.38 6.82 -10.89
CA TYR A 251 11.36 6.81 -9.85
C TYR A 251 11.56 7.95 -8.85
N SER A 252 10.44 8.46 -8.31
CA SER A 252 10.46 9.37 -7.18
C SER A 252 10.74 8.59 -5.89
N LYS A 253 11.55 9.16 -5.01
CA LYS A 253 11.95 8.48 -3.77
C LYS A 253 10.91 8.70 -2.68
N ILE A 254 10.56 7.63 -1.97
CA ILE A 254 9.99 7.71 -0.61
C ILE A 254 11.17 7.60 0.35
N PRO A 255 11.46 8.62 1.17
CA PRO A 255 12.51 8.50 2.15
C PRO A 255 12.10 7.50 3.25
N TYR A 256 13.06 6.79 3.81
CA TYR A 256 12.82 5.86 4.92
C TYR A 256 12.15 6.56 6.11
N PHE A 257 12.77 7.64 6.59
CA PHE A 257 12.16 8.53 7.57
C PHE A 257 11.42 9.65 6.82
N PRO A 258 10.15 9.96 7.14
CA PRO A 258 9.37 9.47 8.29
C PRO A 258 8.40 8.30 8.00
N TYR A 259 8.53 7.60 6.86
CA TYR A 259 7.51 6.68 6.32
C TYR A 259 7.71 5.18 6.62
N CYS A 260 8.79 4.78 7.28
CA CYS A 260 9.05 3.40 7.65
C CYS A 260 9.92 3.38 8.92
N VAL A 261 9.33 3.73 10.06
CA VAL A 261 10.05 3.81 11.35
C VAL A 261 9.70 2.61 12.23
N HIS A 262 10.70 1.89 12.73
CA HIS A 262 10.48 0.79 13.67
C HIS A 262 10.32 1.33 15.09
N PRO A 263 9.22 1.00 15.81
CA PRO A 263 8.97 1.51 17.15
C PRO A 263 10.10 1.26 18.17
N GLU A 264 10.87 0.19 17.99
CA GLU A 264 11.96 -0.18 18.90
C GLU A 264 13.38 0.02 18.35
N LEU A 265 13.56 -0.08 17.03
CA LEU A 265 14.90 -0.03 16.42
C LEU A 265 15.28 1.39 16.02
N ASP A 266 14.27 2.27 15.85
CA ASP A 266 14.41 3.65 15.38
C ASP A 266 13.79 4.63 16.39
N LYS A 267 14.05 4.42 17.69
CA LYS A 267 13.42 5.17 18.79
C LYS A 267 13.65 6.68 18.68
N GLU A 268 14.81 7.08 18.17
CA GLU A 268 15.20 8.46 17.94
C GLU A 268 14.34 9.16 16.88
N PHE A 269 13.73 8.41 15.96
CA PHE A 269 12.91 8.94 14.87
C PHE A 269 11.40 8.91 15.19
N CYS A 270 11.01 8.34 16.33
CA CYS A 270 9.59 8.12 16.66
C CYS A 270 8.78 9.41 16.87
N GLY A 271 9.41 10.53 17.22
CA GLY A 271 8.71 11.80 17.49
C GLY A 271 7.98 12.38 16.29
N ASP A 272 8.56 12.22 15.10
CA ASP A 272 8.08 12.81 13.84
C ASP A 272 7.71 11.74 12.79
N ALA A 273 7.60 10.48 13.23
CA ALA A 273 7.24 9.37 12.34
C ALA A 273 5.82 9.54 11.80
N VAL A 274 5.68 9.36 10.49
CA VAL A 274 4.40 9.41 9.78
C VAL A 274 3.80 8.02 9.64
N ILE A 275 4.65 6.99 9.51
CA ILE A 275 4.25 5.58 9.57
C ILE A 275 5.20 4.84 10.49
N PHE A 276 4.62 4.14 11.47
CA PHE A 276 5.34 3.13 12.23
C PHE A 276 5.12 1.78 11.58
N HIS A 277 6.19 1.03 11.35
CA HIS A 277 6.14 -0.29 10.74
C HIS A 277 6.88 -1.27 11.64
N SER A 278 6.22 -2.34 12.09
CA SER A 278 6.84 -3.37 12.93
C SER A 278 7.38 -4.50 12.07
N TRP A 279 8.33 -4.23 11.16
CA TRP A 279 8.93 -5.29 10.35
C TRP A 279 9.75 -6.25 11.22
N GLY A 280 9.87 -7.52 10.78
CA GLY A 280 10.53 -8.54 11.59
C GLY A 280 9.82 -8.80 12.92
N ARG A 281 10.59 -9.08 13.98
CA ARG A 281 10.08 -9.20 15.35
C ARG A 281 10.78 -8.17 16.24
N PRO A 282 10.08 -7.63 17.26
CA PRO A 282 8.69 -7.93 17.64
C PRO A 282 7.62 -7.26 16.76
N LYS A 283 6.40 -7.81 16.74
CA LYS A 283 5.23 -7.23 16.03
C LYS A 283 4.32 -6.47 17.00
N PHE A 284 3.45 -5.59 16.47
CA PHE A 284 2.41 -4.91 17.27
C PHE A 284 1.47 -5.87 18.03
N TRP A 285 1.21 -7.04 17.47
CA TRP A 285 0.37 -8.07 18.09
C TRP A 285 1.17 -9.16 18.79
N SER A 286 2.51 -9.07 18.79
CA SER A 286 3.40 -9.99 19.49
C SER A 286 4.73 -9.34 19.84
N GLY A 287 4.73 -8.67 21.01
CA GLY A 287 5.93 -8.20 21.69
C GLY A 287 6.01 -6.69 21.85
N LEU A 288 5.36 -5.90 21.00
CA LEU A 288 5.33 -4.43 21.14
C LEU A 288 4.13 -3.94 21.95
N ASP A 289 4.38 -3.18 23.02
CA ASP A 289 3.36 -2.34 23.66
C ASP A 289 3.29 -0.99 22.95
N PHE A 290 2.40 -0.87 21.96
CA PHE A 290 2.28 0.34 21.14
C PHE A 290 0.86 0.93 21.24
N PRO A 291 0.66 1.97 22.08
CA PRO A 291 -0.67 2.52 22.38
C PRO A 291 -1.46 2.98 21.15
N LEU A 292 -0.78 3.53 20.14
CA LEU A 292 -1.43 3.99 18.92
C LEU A 292 -2.04 2.83 18.12
N TRP A 293 -1.32 1.70 18.02
CA TRP A 293 -1.85 0.49 17.38
C TRP A 293 -3.02 -0.09 18.20
N LEU A 294 -2.88 -0.16 19.54
CA LEU A 294 -3.92 -0.65 20.44
C LEU A 294 -5.21 0.17 20.36
N LYS A 295 -5.12 1.49 20.19
CA LYS A 295 -6.29 2.39 19.97
C LYS A 295 -7.15 1.87 18.82
N TYR A 296 -6.57 1.70 17.63
CA TYR A 296 -7.31 1.28 16.44
C TYR A 296 -7.71 -0.20 16.50
N TYR A 297 -6.88 -1.05 17.10
CA TYR A 297 -7.22 -2.45 17.31
C TYR A 297 -8.48 -2.58 18.18
N HIS A 298 -8.61 -1.78 19.24
CA HIS A 298 -9.83 -1.76 20.07
C HIS A 298 -11.04 -1.23 19.33
N GLN A 299 -10.88 -0.24 18.44
CA GLN A 299 -11.97 0.22 17.58
C GLN A 299 -12.47 -0.90 16.66
N TRP A 300 -11.55 -1.64 16.03
CA TRP A 300 -11.90 -2.80 15.19
C TRP A 300 -12.70 -3.85 15.97
N LEU A 301 -12.24 -4.21 17.18
CA LEU A 301 -12.96 -5.16 18.04
C LEU A 301 -14.34 -4.63 18.46
N ALA A 302 -14.46 -3.33 18.73
CA ALA A 302 -15.74 -2.71 19.09
C ALA A 302 -16.77 -2.74 17.94
N LEU A 303 -16.31 -2.73 16.69
CA LEU A 303 -17.16 -2.97 15.50
C LEU A 303 -17.59 -4.44 15.35
N GLY A 304 -17.13 -5.33 16.24
CA GLY A 304 -17.39 -6.77 16.19
C GLY A 304 -16.41 -7.53 15.31
N GLY A 305 -15.29 -6.91 14.93
CA GLY A 305 -14.25 -7.51 14.10
C GLY A 305 -13.52 -8.69 14.76
N SER A 306 -12.98 -9.59 13.94
CA SER A 306 -12.21 -10.73 14.42
C SER A 306 -10.88 -10.28 15.08
N PRO A 307 -10.47 -10.86 16.23
CA PRO A 307 -9.21 -10.54 16.88
C PRO A 307 -8.02 -11.04 16.07
N HIS A 308 -6.85 -10.43 16.28
CA HIS A 308 -5.61 -10.96 15.72
C HIS A 308 -5.31 -12.34 16.32
N ARG A 309 -4.87 -13.31 15.51
CA ARG A 309 -4.68 -14.71 15.93
C ARG A 309 -3.78 -14.85 17.16
N GLU A 310 -2.65 -14.14 17.18
CA GLU A 310 -1.68 -14.19 18.29
C GLU A 310 -2.21 -13.50 19.55
N MET A 311 -3.01 -12.45 19.39
CA MET A 311 -3.65 -11.74 20.51
C MET A 311 -4.85 -12.52 21.07
N GLY A 312 -5.54 -13.32 20.24
CA GLY A 312 -6.71 -14.09 20.64
C GLY A 312 -6.48 -15.09 21.78
N LYS A 313 -5.22 -15.46 22.07
CA LYS A 313 -4.85 -16.33 23.21
C LYS A 313 -4.63 -15.58 24.52
N VAL A 314 -4.19 -14.32 24.48
CA VAL A 314 -3.74 -13.55 25.66
C VAL A 314 -4.71 -12.41 26.02
N TYR A 315 -5.32 -11.82 25.00
CA TYR A 315 -6.18 -10.64 25.10
C TYR A 315 -7.52 -10.89 25.84
N PRO A 316 -8.19 -12.05 25.72
CA PRO A 316 -9.39 -12.33 26.53
C PRO A 316 -9.10 -12.36 28.03
N LEU A 317 -7.92 -12.85 28.43
CA LEU A 317 -7.50 -12.89 29.84
C LEU A 317 -7.26 -11.47 30.38
N TRP A 318 -6.53 -10.64 29.62
CA TRP A 318 -6.25 -9.26 29.98
C TRP A 318 -7.49 -8.36 30.02
N GLN A 319 -8.42 -8.51 29.07
CA GLN A 319 -9.72 -7.83 29.11
C GLN A 319 -10.53 -8.24 30.36
N THR A 320 -10.52 -9.53 30.70
CA THR A 320 -11.22 -10.05 31.88
C THR A 320 -10.59 -9.49 33.16
N LEU A 321 -9.26 -9.50 33.27
CA LEU A 321 -8.51 -8.90 34.38
C LEU A 321 -8.77 -7.40 34.50
N LYS A 322 -8.67 -6.63 33.41
CA LYS A 322 -8.90 -5.17 33.40
C LYS A 322 -10.35 -4.83 33.77
N ARG A 323 -11.33 -5.60 33.28
CA ARG A 323 -12.75 -5.45 33.64
C ARG A 323 -12.97 -5.74 35.13
N ASN A 324 -12.35 -6.79 35.65
CA ASN A 324 -12.43 -7.16 37.07
C ASN A 324 -11.75 -6.11 37.95
N LEU A 325 -10.57 -5.60 37.57
CA LEU A 325 -9.87 -4.54 38.28
C LEU A 325 -10.68 -3.24 38.30
N LYS A 326 -11.27 -2.85 37.16
CA LYS A 326 -12.12 -1.66 37.05
C LYS A 326 -13.44 -1.80 37.82
N LYS A 327 -13.98 -3.02 37.95
CA LYS A 327 -15.12 -3.31 38.83
C LYS A 327 -14.71 -3.20 40.29
N HIS A 328 -13.56 -3.76 40.67
CA HIS A 328 -13.05 -3.73 42.04
C HIS A 328 -12.71 -2.30 42.49
N LEU A 329 -12.10 -1.48 41.63
CA LEU A 329 -11.86 -0.06 41.91
C LEU A 329 -13.17 0.72 42.10
N ARG A 330 -14.20 0.45 41.28
CA ARG A 330 -15.51 1.09 41.45
C ARG A 330 -16.20 0.69 42.75
N GLU A 331 -16.10 -0.58 43.14
CA GLU A 331 -16.61 -1.09 44.41
C GLU A 331 -15.86 -0.46 45.60
N MET A 332 -14.53 -0.33 45.55
CA MET A 332 -13.77 0.40 46.57
C MET A 332 -14.20 1.86 46.66
N LEU A 333 -14.28 2.57 45.53
CA LEU A 333 -14.67 3.99 45.50
C LEU A 333 -16.09 4.21 46.04
N LYS A 334 -17.03 3.29 45.80
CA LYS A 334 -18.36 3.29 46.41
C LYS A 334 -18.30 3.13 47.93
N ARG A 335 -17.46 2.21 48.44
CA ARG A 335 -17.28 2.02 49.89
C ARG A 335 -16.68 3.26 50.57
N PHE A 336 -15.80 3.99 49.89
CA PHE A 336 -15.23 5.25 50.39
C PHE A 336 -16.21 6.43 50.37
N HIS A 337 -17.28 6.40 49.56
CA HIS A 337 -18.31 7.46 49.52
C HIS A 337 -19.51 7.22 50.46
N ILE A 338 -19.62 6.03 51.09
CA ILE A 338 -20.69 5.70 52.05
C ILE A 338 -20.22 5.91 53.51
N GLY A 339 -18.95 6.28 53.71
CA GLY A 339 -18.33 6.52 55.02
C GLY A 339 -18.04 7.99 55.34
N LYS A 340 -18.83 8.94 54.84
CA LYS A 340 -18.80 10.35 55.27
C LYS A 340 -20.14 10.78 55.84
#